data_AF-A0A3L7XBM5-F1
#
_entry.id   AF-A0A3L7XBM5-F1
#
_cell.length_a   1.000
_cell.length_b   1.000
_cell.length_c   1.000
_cell.angle_alpha   90.00
_cell.angle_beta   90.00
_cell.angle_gamma   90.00
#
_symmetry.space_group_name_H-M   'P 1'
#
loop_
_entity.id
_entity.type
_entity.pdbx_description
1 polymer ?
#
loop_
_entity_poly.entity_id
_entity_poly.type
_entity_poly.pdbx_seq_one_letter_code
_entity_poly.pdbx_strand_id
1 'polypeptide(L)'
;MASLAGRQPGPAPLVLQLFSRRWWWVTLLVIAAVGVMAGLGSWQLARLDQRRARNAQQQRMLASTPLDLARAQWPADLQPLHMQPASVSGEFDYAQQVLLKEQLYVGQAGVHLITPLRIAGTNQAVLVDRGWI
;
A
#
# COMPACT_ATOMS: atom_id res chain seq x y z
N MET A 1 -29.54 17.09 71.77
CA MET A 1 -29.87 15.65 71.67
C MET A 1 -29.95 15.32 70.19
N ALA A 2 -29.06 14.45 69.71
CA ALA A 2 -28.76 14.23 68.30
C ALA A 2 -29.56 13.05 67.69
N SER A 3 -29.53 12.96 66.35
CA SER A 3 -29.88 11.80 65.50
C SER A 3 -31.38 11.68 65.17
N LEU A 4 -31.82 11.42 63.93
CA LEU A 4 -31.30 10.50 62.91
C LEU A 4 -31.57 11.02 61.48
N ALA A 5 -30.53 11.34 60.71
CA ALA A 5 -30.64 11.50 59.27
C ALA A 5 -30.63 10.12 58.61
N GLY A 6 -31.76 9.71 58.04
CA GLY A 6 -31.89 8.47 57.29
C GLY A 6 -30.95 8.45 56.09
N ARG A 7 -30.04 7.47 56.05
CA ARG A 7 -29.11 7.24 54.94
C ARG A 7 -29.90 6.81 53.70
N GLN A 8 -30.02 7.69 52.71
CA GLN A 8 -30.54 7.34 51.39
C GLN A 8 -29.63 6.28 50.74
N PRO A 9 -30.16 5.16 50.20
CA PRO A 9 -29.34 4.19 49.48
C PRO A 9 -28.80 4.86 48.21
N GLY A 10 -27.47 4.97 48.10
CA GLY A 10 -26.82 5.48 46.88
C GLY A 10 -27.15 4.59 45.66
N PRO A 11 -27.11 5.15 44.44
CA PRO A 11 -27.36 4.36 43.23
C PRO A 11 -26.43 3.15 43.19
N ALA A 12 -27.00 1.96 42.96
CA ALA A 12 -26.22 0.73 42.82
C ALA A 12 -25.13 0.95 41.77
N PRO A 13 -23.90 0.46 42.00
CA PRO A 13 -22.80 0.68 41.06
C PRO A 13 -23.20 0.13 39.70
N LEU A 14 -23.08 0.95 38.64
CA LEU A 14 -23.46 0.64 37.25
C LEU A 14 -22.95 -0.73 36.80
N VAL A 15 -21.80 -1.16 37.32
CA VAL A 15 -21.17 -2.46 37.11
C VAL A 15 -22.10 -3.64 37.44
N LEU A 16 -22.90 -3.56 38.51
CA LEU A 16 -23.84 -4.61 38.90
C LEU A 16 -25.12 -4.58 38.05
N GLN A 17 -25.51 -3.42 37.50
CA GLN A 17 -26.69 -3.30 36.62
C GLN A 17 -26.46 -3.92 35.23
N LEU A 18 -25.20 -3.96 34.76
CA LEU A 18 -24.80 -4.64 33.52
C LEU A 18 -25.08 -6.17 33.53
N PHE A 19 -25.19 -6.76 34.73
CA PHE A 19 -25.51 -8.18 34.94
C PHE A 19 -26.98 -8.44 35.28
N SER A 20 -27.84 -7.41 35.24
CA SER A 20 -29.29 -7.63 35.37
C SER A 20 -29.84 -8.37 34.15
N ARG A 21 -30.87 -9.21 34.31
CA ARG A 21 -31.45 -10.05 33.25
C ARG A 21 -31.88 -9.28 31.99
N ARG A 22 -32.09 -7.97 32.11
CA ARG A 22 -32.45 -7.05 31.02
C ARG A 22 -31.25 -6.57 30.19
N TRP A 23 -30.03 -6.52 30.75
CA TRP A 23 -28.86 -5.89 30.15
C TRP A 23 -27.79 -6.86 29.63
N TRP A 24 -27.91 -8.16 29.92
CA TRP A 24 -26.93 -9.17 29.52
C TRP A 24 -26.67 -9.22 28.00
N TRP A 25 -27.69 -9.00 27.16
CA TRP A 25 -27.52 -8.92 25.70
C TRP A 25 -26.66 -7.75 25.24
N VAL A 26 -26.76 -6.59 25.90
CA VAL A 26 -25.92 -5.42 25.62
C VAL A 26 -24.47 -5.73 25.98
N THR A 27 -24.24 -6.36 27.15
CA THR A 27 -22.91 -6.79 27.58
C THR A 27 -22.29 -7.77 26.59
N LEU A 28 -23.04 -8.75 26.10
CA LEU A 28 -22.57 -9.67 25.06
C LEU A 28 -22.22 -8.94 23.75
N LEU A 29 -23.04 -7.99 23.32
CA LEU A 29 -22.78 -7.20 22.12
C LEU A 29 -21.48 -6.41 22.26
N VAL A 30 -21.24 -5.78 23.42
CA VAL A 30 -20.00 -5.06 23.70
C VAL A 30 -18.79 -5.99 23.64
N ILE A 31 -18.87 -7.17 24.26
CA ILE A 31 -17.79 -8.17 24.23
C ILE A 31 -17.51 -8.61 22.78
N ALA A 32 -18.56 -8.87 22.00
CA ALA A 32 -18.42 -9.22 20.59
C ALA A 32 -17.77 -8.09 19.78
N ALA A 33 -18.20 -6.84 20.00
CA ALA A 33 -17.63 -5.67 19.34
C ALA A 33 -16.14 -5.49 19.69
N VAL A 34 -15.76 -5.68 20.96
CA VAL A 34 -14.35 -5.65 21.39
C VAL A 34 -13.54 -6.74 20.68
N GLY A 35 -14.09 -7.96 20.57
CA GLY A 35 -13.45 -9.05 19.84
C GLY A 35 -13.23 -8.74 18.36
N VAL A 36 -14.24 -8.17 17.69
CA VAL A 36 -14.14 -7.73 16.29
C VAL A 36 -13.09 -6.62 16.14
N MET A 37 -13.10 -5.60 17.01
CA MET A 37 -12.13 -4.51 16.96
C MET A 37 -10.69 -5.00 17.18
N ALA A 38 -10.49 -5.94 18.11
CA ALA A 38 -9.18 -6.57 18.31
C ALA A 38 -8.71 -7.33 17.07
N GLY A 39 -9.60 -8.12 16.45
CA GLY A 39 -9.31 -8.83 15.20
C GLY A 39 -8.97 -7.88 14.05
N LEU A 40 -9.70 -6.77 13.91
CA LEU A 40 -9.40 -5.73 12.94
C LEU A 40 -8.06 -5.05 13.23
N GLY A 41 -7.72 -4.81 14.50
CA GLY A 41 -6.41 -4.28 14.91
C GLY A 41 -5.27 -5.18 14.47
N SER A 42 -5.37 -6.49 14.72
CA SER A 42 -4.39 -7.47 14.23
C SER A 42 -4.30 -7.49 12.70
N TRP A 43 -5.43 -7.41 12.00
CA TRP A 43 -5.45 -7.33 10.54
C TRP A 43 -4.77 -6.06 10.02
N GLN A 44 -5.00 -4.91 10.65
CA GLN A 44 -4.35 -3.65 10.28
C GLN A 44 -2.84 -3.74 10.44
N LEU A 45 -2.34 -4.35 11.52
CA LEU A 45 -0.90 -4.58 11.73
C LEU A 45 -0.32 -5.51 10.66
N ALA A 46 -0.98 -6.65 10.40
CA ALA A 46 -0.55 -7.57 9.34
C ALA A 46 -0.51 -6.88 7.97
N ARG A 47 -1.50 -6.03 7.66
CA ARG A 47 -1.55 -5.27 6.41
C ARG A 47 -0.44 -4.22 6.34
N LEU A 48 -0.09 -3.60 7.46
CA LEU A 48 1.03 -2.66 7.56
C LEU A 48 2.36 -3.39 7.28
N ASP A 49 2.58 -4.55 7.88
CA ASP A 49 3.80 -5.32 7.67
C ASP A 49 3.91 -5.81 6.22
N GLN A 50 2.80 -6.23 5.59
CA GLN A 50 2.77 -6.53 4.16
C GLN A 50 3.17 -5.32 3.29
N ARG A 51 2.74 -4.10 3.66
CA ARG A 51 3.15 -2.87 2.95
C ARG A 51 4.64 -2.58 3.18
N ARG A 52 5.12 -2.68 4.42
CA ARG A 52 6.53 -2.46 4.77
C ARG A 52 7.46 -3.44 4.04
N ALA A 53 7.11 -4.72 4.01
CA ALA A 53 7.89 -5.75 3.32
C ALA A 53 8.03 -5.44 1.81
N ARG A 54 6.91 -5.07 1.16
CA ARG A 54 6.92 -4.66 -0.26
C ARG A 54 7.77 -3.40 -0.48
N ASN A 55 7.56 -2.37 0.33
CA ASN A 55 8.33 -1.13 0.21
C ASN A 55 9.83 -1.37 0.44
N ALA A 56 10.20 -2.20 1.41
CA ALA A 56 11.58 -2.56 1.69
C ALA A 56 12.22 -3.31 0.51
N GLN A 57 11.49 -4.21 -0.15
CA GLN A 57 11.95 -4.87 -1.37
C GLN A 57 12.19 -3.85 -2.48
N GLN A 58 11.23 -2.96 -2.74
CA GLN A 58 11.38 -1.92 -3.76
C GLN A 58 12.55 -0.98 -3.48
N GLN A 59 12.73 -0.55 -2.23
CA GLN A 59 13.86 0.28 -1.81
C GLN A 59 15.20 -0.41 -2.01
N ARG A 60 15.30 -1.72 -1.72
CA ARG A 60 16.51 -2.50 -1.99
C ARG A 60 16.82 -2.58 -3.48
N MET A 61 15.79 -2.79 -4.32
CA MET A 61 15.97 -2.81 -5.78
C MET A 61 16.44 -1.45 -6.29
N LEU A 62 15.79 -0.36 -5.87
CA LEU A 62 16.16 1.01 -6.24
C LEU A 62 17.57 1.42 -5.77
N ALA A 63 18.07 0.85 -4.67
CA ALA A 63 19.41 1.11 -4.15
C ALA A 63 20.49 0.21 -4.77
N SER A 64 20.11 -0.75 -5.62
CA SER A 64 21.07 -1.64 -6.28
C SER A 64 21.85 -0.94 -7.38
N THR A 65 23.00 -1.51 -7.76
CA THR A 65 23.84 -0.96 -8.83
C THR A 65 23.05 -0.88 -10.13
N PRO A 66 23.05 0.28 -10.81
CA PRO A 66 22.38 0.42 -12.09
C PRO A 66 22.87 -0.58 -13.12
N LEU A 67 21.93 -1.24 -13.80
CA LEU A 67 22.21 -2.16 -14.89
C LEU A 67 22.57 -1.38 -16.16
N ASP A 68 23.73 -1.67 -16.75
CA ASP A 68 24.10 -1.15 -18.07
C ASP A 68 23.36 -1.94 -19.16
N LEU A 69 22.30 -1.35 -19.72
CA LEU A 69 21.46 -2.06 -20.70
C LEU A 69 22.17 -2.29 -22.03
N ALA A 70 23.26 -1.57 -22.32
CA ALA A 70 24.03 -1.79 -23.53
C ALA A 70 24.89 -3.07 -23.46
N ARG A 71 25.15 -3.57 -22.25
CA ARG A 71 26.01 -4.74 -22.00
C ARG A 71 25.27 -5.90 -21.31
N ALA A 72 24.05 -5.66 -20.84
CA ALA A 72 23.27 -6.65 -20.11
C ALA A 72 22.94 -7.87 -21.00
N GLN A 73 23.20 -9.06 -20.46
CA GLN A 73 22.61 -10.29 -20.99
C GLN A 73 21.24 -10.45 -20.37
N TRP A 74 20.21 -10.45 -21.21
CA TRP A 74 18.83 -10.48 -20.74
C TRP A 74 18.43 -11.89 -20.32
N PRO A 75 18.03 -12.11 -19.05
CA PRO A 75 17.45 -13.37 -18.63
C PRO A 75 16.09 -13.60 -19.30
N ALA A 76 15.68 -14.87 -19.39
CA ALA A 76 14.34 -15.21 -19.91
C ALA A 76 13.20 -14.70 -19.01
N ASP A 77 13.48 -14.53 -17.71
CA ASP A 77 12.57 -13.94 -16.74
C ASP A 77 13.10 -12.57 -16.28
N LEU A 78 12.31 -11.52 -16.54
CA LEU A 78 12.61 -10.14 -16.17
C LEU A 78 11.98 -9.71 -14.84
N GLN A 79 11.11 -10.53 -14.22
CA GLN A 79 10.52 -10.21 -12.91
C GLN A 79 11.56 -9.85 -11.84
N PRO A 80 12.72 -10.53 -11.74
CA PRO A 80 13.74 -10.19 -10.76
C PRO A 80 14.38 -8.80 -10.96
N LEU A 81 14.34 -8.27 -12.17
CA LEU A 81 14.90 -6.95 -12.52
C LEU A 81 13.89 -5.81 -12.28
N HIS A 82 12.68 -6.13 -11.81
CA HIS A 82 11.64 -5.13 -11.59
C HIS A 82 12.08 -4.07 -10.56
N MET A 83 11.97 -2.79 -10.94
CA MET A 83 12.45 -1.63 -10.18
C MET A 83 13.96 -1.54 -9.96
N GLN A 84 14.76 -2.34 -10.68
CA GLN A 84 16.20 -2.15 -10.70
C GLN A 84 16.56 -0.91 -11.53
N PRO A 85 17.39 0.02 -11.03
CA PRO A 85 17.89 1.13 -11.81
C PRO A 85 18.66 0.61 -13.04
N ALA A 86 18.60 1.37 -14.13
CA ALA A 86 19.29 1.03 -15.36
C ALA A 86 19.86 2.29 -16.01
N SER A 87 20.97 2.13 -16.72
CA SER A 87 21.60 3.19 -17.51
C SER A 87 21.86 2.70 -18.93
N VAL A 88 21.65 3.60 -19.89
CA VAL A 88 21.92 3.36 -21.31
C VAL A 88 22.08 4.70 -22.01
N SER A 89 22.87 4.74 -23.07
CA SER A 89 23.03 5.90 -23.94
C SER A 89 22.58 5.56 -25.36
N GLY A 90 21.93 6.52 -26.02
CA GLY A 90 21.29 6.28 -27.30
C GLY A 90 20.53 7.50 -27.81
N GLU A 91 19.78 7.30 -28.89
CA GLU A 91 18.96 8.33 -29.52
C GLU A 91 17.49 7.91 -29.52
N PHE A 92 16.60 8.86 -29.21
CA PHE A 92 15.16 8.61 -29.24
C PHE A 92 14.65 8.57 -30.68
N ASP A 93 13.92 7.51 -31.03
CA ASP A 93 13.22 7.40 -32.29
C ASP A 93 11.78 7.90 -32.14
N TYR A 94 11.61 9.21 -32.35
CA TYR A 94 10.32 9.87 -32.28
C TYR A 94 9.36 9.46 -33.41
N ALA A 95 9.88 8.93 -34.53
CA ALA A 95 9.04 8.49 -35.64
C ALA A 95 8.27 7.20 -35.30
N GLN A 96 8.72 6.45 -34.29
CA GLN A 96 8.09 5.22 -33.78
C GLN A 96 7.50 5.41 -32.37
N GLN A 97 7.24 6.65 -31.97
CA GLN A 97 6.60 6.93 -30.68
C GLN A 97 5.16 6.40 -30.65
N VAL A 98 4.78 5.77 -29.55
CA VAL A 98 3.44 5.23 -29.33
C VAL A 98 2.78 5.94 -28.14
N LEU A 99 1.51 6.26 -28.30
CA LEU A 99 0.67 6.77 -27.22
C LEU A 99 -0.09 5.59 -26.60
N LEU A 100 0.20 5.31 -25.33
CA LEU A 100 -0.64 4.41 -24.55
C LEU A 100 -1.85 5.19 -24.05
N LYS A 101 -3.00 4.90 -24.67
CA LYS A 101 -4.27 5.59 -24.39
C LYS A 101 -4.92 5.07 -23.11
N GLU A 102 -6.00 5.75 -22.70
CA GLU A 102 -6.88 5.34 -21.60
C GLU A 102 -6.15 5.27 -20.24
N GLN A 103 -5.15 6.14 -20.06
CA GLN A 103 -4.39 6.21 -18.82
C GLN A 103 -5.05 7.22 -17.88
N LEU A 104 -5.41 6.76 -16.69
CA LEU A 104 -5.98 7.60 -15.65
C LEU A 104 -4.90 7.98 -14.66
N TYR A 105 -4.55 9.26 -14.60
CA TYR A 105 -3.62 9.79 -13.61
C TYR A 105 -4.33 10.81 -12.71
N VAL A 106 -4.42 10.51 -11.41
CA VAL A 106 -5.06 11.39 -10.40
C VAL A 106 -6.48 11.83 -10.83
N GLY A 107 -7.24 10.91 -11.43
CA GLY A 107 -8.62 11.17 -11.88
C GLY A 107 -8.74 11.92 -13.21
N GLN A 108 -7.62 12.27 -13.85
CA GLN A 108 -7.60 12.88 -15.18
C GLN A 108 -7.27 11.82 -16.23
N ALA A 109 -8.06 11.80 -17.31
CA ALA A 109 -7.79 10.95 -18.47
C ALA A 109 -6.69 11.60 -19.31
N GLY A 110 -5.71 10.80 -19.71
CA GLY A 110 -4.60 11.24 -20.54
C GLY A 110 -3.90 10.06 -21.20
N VAL A 111 -2.66 10.28 -21.63
CA VAL A 111 -1.88 9.29 -22.38
C VAL A 111 -0.45 9.23 -21.87
N HIS A 112 0.15 8.03 -21.91
CA HIS A 112 1.60 7.88 -21.70
C HIS A 112 2.33 7.92 -23.04
N LEU A 113 3.43 8.67 -23.09
CA LEU A 113 4.32 8.70 -24.25
C LEU A 113 5.38 7.61 -24.12
N ILE A 114 5.26 6.55 -24.92
CA ILE A 114 6.27 5.51 -24.99
C ILE A 114 7.14 5.77 -26.22
N THR A 115 8.42 6.08 -26.00
CA THR A 115 9.36 6.39 -27.08
C THR A 115 10.49 5.36 -27.09
N PRO A 116 10.74 4.66 -28.22
CA PRO A 116 11.93 3.82 -28.34
C PRO A 116 13.20 4.65 -28.24
N LEU A 117 14.15 4.21 -27.41
CA LEU A 117 15.52 4.69 -27.36
C LEU A 117 16.41 3.66 -28.04
N ARG A 118 16.98 4.00 -29.20
CA ARG A 118 17.93 3.14 -29.93
C ARG A 118 19.27 3.17 -29.21
N ILE A 119 19.75 2.00 -28.79
CA ILE A 119 21.00 1.88 -28.03
C ILE A 119 22.18 2.13 -28.96
N ALA A 120 23.07 3.06 -28.60
CA ALA A 120 24.22 3.43 -29.41
C ALA A 120 25.10 2.20 -29.71
N GLY A 121 25.51 2.04 -30.97
CA GLY A 121 26.38 0.94 -31.39
C GLY A 121 25.68 -0.43 -31.56
N THR A 122 24.35 -0.49 -31.44
CA THR A 122 23.58 -1.73 -31.66
C THR A 122 22.34 -1.49 -32.54
N ASN A 123 21.68 -2.56 -32.97
CA ASN A 123 20.35 -2.48 -33.61
C ASN A 123 19.20 -2.77 -32.63
N GLN A 124 19.45 -2.63 -31.33
CA GLN A 124 18.45 -2.84 -30.27
C GLN A 124 17.86 -1.50 -29.82
N ALA A 125 16.64 -1.55 -29.30
CA ALA A 125 15.97 -0.40 -28.70
C ALA A 125 15.33 -0.78 -27.36
N VAL A 126 15.31 0.18 -26.45
CA VAL A 126 14.58 0.09 -25.18
C VAL A 126 13.37 0.99 -25.25
N LEU A 127 12.19 0.47 -24.89
CA LEU A 127 11.00 1.30 -24.77
C LEU A 127 11.08 2.11 -23.48
N VAL A 128 11.06 3.43 -23.61
CA VAL A 128 11.09 4.36 -22.48
C VAL A 128 9.73 5.01 -22.34
N ASP A 129 9.11 4.80 -21.18
CA ASP A 129 7.95 5.59 -20.77
C ASP A 129 8.43 6.99 -20.33
N ARG A 130 8.03 8.01 -21.08
CA ARG A 130 8.40 9.41 -20.85
C ARG A 130 7.45 10.16 -19.93
N GLY A 131 6.39 9.48 -19.47
CA GLY A 131 5.41 10.03 -18.57
C GLY A 131 4.06 10.33 -19.25
N TRP A 132 3.18 10.83 -18.41
CA TRP A 132 1.78 11.13 -18.69
C TRP A 132 1.59 12.58 -19.13
N ILE A 133 0.74 12.81 -20.14
CA ILE A 133 0.26 14.14 -20.56
C ILE A 133 -1.26 14.16 -20.72
#